data_AF-A0A6N9C062-F1
#
_entry.id   AF-A0A6N9C062-F1
#
_cell.length_a   1.000
_cell.length_b   1.000
_cell.length_c   1.000
_cell.angle_alpha   90.00
_cell.angle_beta   90.00
_cell.angle_gamma   90.00
#
_symmetry.space_group_name_H-M   'P 1'
#
loop_
_entity.id
_entity.type
_entity.pdbx_description
1 polymer ?
#
loop_
_entity_poly.entity_id
_entity_poly.type
_entity_poly.pdbx_seq_one_letter_code
_entity_poly.pdbx_strand_id
1 'polypeptide(L)'
;MLSRLFRRKPKLTDADASRRREAVLALDASEQAAFLGVARDDADATVRAAAIARITSPETLGAMLDEPTPPGRGDQVAAIADRLAELGSDHPFASHPHVLVARFRMRPDHQSLAAIADPEQAARALLSVQDHDTRASLAQAIRDESRLAALEHVTRTRDKAVHRIARDHLVELKRLRQERDELVQRAESLLASADRVRPDDAQLAAKCDVLRREWDTILTGLERNATALEPFHHPGASVEALRARFHLPELALPAPPPSGEDGPALRSFQSLLSDLAALEHRITADPGAFEQTDDLTSRLRELQARWSEHADREPPAGAEAGVFRDRYHRTHELIEALERANRTRADAAAL
;
A
#
# COMPACT_ATOMS: atom_id res chain seq x y z
N MET A 1 10.40 -51.70 50.95
CA MET A 1 10.50 -51.37 49.51
C MET A 1 9.48 -52.11 48.61
N LEU A 2 8.48 -52.82 49.14
CA LEU A 2 7.43 -53.51 48.35
C LEU A 2 6.19 -52.64 48.02
N SER A 3 6.05 -51.45 48.62
CA SER A 3 4.91 -50.55 48.40
C SER A 3 4.89 -49.85 47.04
N ARG A 4 5.97 -49.97 46.24
CA ARG A 4 6.03 -49.45 44.87
C ARG A 4 5.50 -50.44 43.82
N LEU A 5 5.47 -51.75 44.12
CA LEU A 5 4.99 -52.79 43.20
C LEU A 5 3.47 -52.96 43.20
N PHE A 6 2.77 -52.46 44.22
CA PHE A 6 1.31 -52.47 44.30
C PHE A 6 0.71 -51.06 44.26
N ARG A 7 1.37 -50.11 43.58
CA ARG A 7 0.72 -48.83 43.28
C ARG A 7 -0.46 -49.13 42.35
N ARG A 8 -1.67 -49.11 42.92
CA ARG A 8 -2.93 -49.21 42.17
C ARG A 8 -2.86 -48.24 41.00
N LYS A 9 -3.22 -48.71 39.80
CA LYS A 9 -3.31 -47.85 38.62
C LYS A 9 -4.14 -46.60 38.99
N PRO A 10 -3.64 -45.39 38.69
CA PRO A 10 -4.36 -44.18 38.99
C PRO A 10 -5.75 -44.23 38.33
N LYS A 11 -6.78 -43.76 39.04
CA LYS A 11 -8.17 -43.83 38.59
C LYS A 11 -8.60 -42.46 38.07
N LEU A 12 -9.44 -42.46 37.04
CA LEU A 12 -10.06 -41.23 36.51
C LEU A 12 -10.97 -40.52 37.52
N THR A 13 -11.37 -41.18 38.61
CA THR A 13 -12.20 -40.62 39.68
C THR A 13 -11.42 -40.32 40.95
N ASP A 14 -10.08 -40.30 40.91
CA ASP A 14 -9.25 -39.96 42.08
C ASP A 14 -9.53 -38.51 42.53
N ALA A 15 -9.50 -38.25 43.84
CA ALA A 15 -9.72 -36.91 44.36
C ALA A 15 -8.60 -35.93 43.95
N ASP A 16 -7.38 -36.44 43.78
CA ASP A 16 -6.21 -35.66 43.35
C ASP A 16 -6.17 -35.51 41.83
N ALA A 17 -6.20 -34.25 41.35
CA ALA A 17 -6.14 -33.91 39.93
C ALA A 17 -4.85 -34.42 39.25
N SER A 18 -3.72 -34.41 39.95
CA SER A 18 -2.45 -34.92 39.39
C SER A 18 -2.55 -36.40 39.06
N ARG A 19 -3.18 -37.18 39.94
CA ARG A 19 -3.43 -38.61 39.71
C ARG A 19 -4.46 -38.86 38.62
N ARG A 20 -5.51 -38.04 38.53
CA ARG A 20 -6.46 -38.12 37.40
C ARG A 20 -5.77 -37.84 36.07
N ARG A 21 -4.89 -36.85 36.00
CA ARG A 21 -4.07 -36.57 34.81
C ARG A 21 -3.16 -37.74 34.45
N GLU A 22 -2.47 -38.34 35.43
CA GLU A 22 -1.68 -39.56 35.19
C GLU A 22 -2.54 -40.71 34.67
N ALA A 23 -3.76 -40.87 35.19
CA ALA A 23 -4.70 -41.87 34.70
C ALA A 23 -5.07 -41.64 33.23
N VAL A 24 -5.40 -40.39 32.85
CA VAL A 24 -5.69 -40.01 31.45
C VAL A 24 -4.52 -40.34 30.52
N LEU A 25 -3.29 -40.02 30.93
CA LEU A 25 -2.09 -40.30 30.12
C LEU A 25 -1.79 -41.80 29.99
N ALA A 26 -2.26 -42.61 30.94
CA ALA A 26 -2.09 -44.07 30.93
C ALA A 26 -3.17 -44.81 30.13
N LEU A 27 -4.25 -44.13 29.69
CA LEU A 27 -5.28 -44.72 28.85
C LEU A 27 -4.77 -44.97 27.42
N ASP A 28 -5.28 -46.05 26.83
CA ASP A 28 -4.97 -46.42 25.46
C ASP A 28 -5.59 -45.42 24.45
N ALA A 29 -4.98 -45.29 23.28
CA ALA A 29 -5.46 -44.39 22.24
C ALA A 29 -6.88 -44.75 21.73
N SER A 30 -7.28 -46.01 21.84
CA SER A 30 -8.62 -46.49 21.49
C SER A 30 -9.71 -46.05 22.47
N GLU A 31 -9.38 -45.57 23.67
CA GLU A 31 -10.33 -45.18 24.72
C GLU A 31 -10.91 -43.76 24.51
N GLN A 32 -11.26 -43.41 23.26
CA GLN A 32 -11.74 -42.07 22.88
C GLN A 32 -12.97 -41.60 23.68
N ALA A 33 -13.89 -42.51 24.02
CA ALA A 33 -15.05 -42.17 24.85
C ALA A 33 -14.65 -41.70 26.27
N ALA A 34 -13.59 -42.27 26.84
CA ALA A 34 -13.07 -41.86 28.15
C ALA A 34 -12.42 -40.48 28.07
N PHE A 35 -11.61 -40.21 27.02
CA PHE A 35 -11.05 -38.87 26.79
C PHE A 35 -12.14 -37.82 26.66
N LEU A 36 -13.22 -38.11 25.93
CA LEU A 36 -14.34 -37.17 25.76
C LEU A 36 -15.06 -36.87 27.07
N GLY A 37 -15.36 -37.89 27.88
CA GLY A 37 -15.99 -37.70 29.18
C GLY A 37 -15.13 -36.81 30.10
N VAL A 38 -13.83 -37.09 30.18
CA VAL A 38 -12.90 -36.30 31.01
C VAL A 38 -12.75 -34.87 30.47
N ALA A 39 -12.63 -34.71 29.16
CA ALA A 39 -12.49 -33.40 28.52
C ALA A 39 -13.71 -32.50 28.77
N ARG A 40 -14.93 -33.07 28.82
CA ARG A 40 -16.16 -32.33 29.10
C ARG A 40 -16.36 -32.04 30.58
N ASP A 41 -16.12 -33.02 31.45
CA ASP A 41 -16.70 -32.99 32.80
C ASP A 41 -15.70 -32.78 33.94
N ASP A 42 -14.39 -32.99 33.72
CA ASP A 42 -13.43 -32.85 34.83
C ASP A 42 -13.39 -31.42 35.35
N ALA A 43 -13.35 -31.26 36.67
CA ALA A 43 -13.30 -29.96 37.33
C ALA A 43 -11.97 -29.24 37.07
N ASP A 44 -10.87 -29.98 36.91
CA ASP A 44 -9.53 -29.44 36.77
C ASP A 44 -9.16 -29.16 35.30
N ALA A 45 -8.69 -27.95 35.02
CA ALA A 45 -8.34 -27.51 33.66
C ALA A 45 -7.18 -28.31 33.06
N THR A 46 -6.20 -28.70 33.87
CA THR A 46 -5.02 -29.43 33.39
C THR A 46 -5.36 -30.88 33.05
N VAL A 47 -6.31 -31.49 33.77
CA VAL A 47 -6.84 -32.82 33.44
C VAL A 47 -7.66 -32.77 32.15
N ARG A 48 -8.54 -31.77 31.98
CA ARG A 48 -9.27 -31.55 30.72
C ARG A 48 -8.34 -31.38 29.53
N ALA A 49 -7.33 -30.51 29.64
CA ALA A 49 -6.35 -30.28 28.58
C ALA A 49 -5.58 -31.56 28.21
N ALA A 50 -5.19 -32.36 29.20
CA ALA A 50 -4.53 -33.65 28.95
C ALA A 50 -5.45 -34.64 28.20
N ALA A 51 -6.75 -34.65 28.50
CA ALA A 51 -7.71 -35.48 27.78
C ALA A 51 -7.95 -34.96 26.34
N ILE A 52 -8.08 -33.66 26.15
CA ILE A 52 -8.24 -33.02 24.84
C ILE A 52 -7.07 -33.35 23.90
N ALA A 53 -5.83 -33.28 24.41
CA ALA A 53 -4.64 -33.63 23.64
C ALA A 53 -4.62 -35.09 23.13
N ARG A 54 -5.45 -35.98 23.70
CA ARG A 54 -5.57 -37.38 23.32
C ARG A 54 -6.72 -37.65 22.35
N ILE A 55 -7.60 -36.68 22.12
CA ILE A 55 -8.68 -36.79 21.13
C ILE A 55 -8.09 -36.63 19.72
N THR A 56 -8.48 -37.53 18.82
CA THR A 56 -7.93 -37.58 17.46
C THR A 56 -8.92 -37.16 16.38
N SER A 57 -10.23 -37.17 16.64
CA SER A 57 -11.26 -36.74 15.67
C SER A 57 -11.43 -35.21 15.69
N PRO A 58 -11.10 -34.51 14.59
CA PRO A 58 -11.37 -33.08 14.45
C PRO A 58 -12.86 -32.74 14.55
N GLU A 59 -13.74 -33.62 14.06
CA GLU A 59 -15.19 -33.42 14.10
C GLU A 59 -15.71 -33.40 15.53
N THR A 60 -15.18 -34.30 16.37
CA THR A 60 -15.58 -34.38 17.77
C THR A 60 -15.08 -33.15 18.55
N LEU A 61 -13.83 -32.74 18.31
CA LEU A 61 -13.27 -31.52 18.88
C LEU A 61 -14.00 -30.26 18.43
N GLY A 62 -14.36 -30.18 17.14
CA GLY A 62 -15.12 -29.08 16.58
C GLY A 62 -16.51 -28.96 17.18
N ALA A 63 -17.23 -30.09 17.33
CA ALA A 63 -18.51 -30.11 18.02
C ALA A 63 -18.41 -29.58 19.46
N MET A 64 -17.34 -29.92 20.19
CA MET A 64 -17.10 -29.38 21.54
C MET A 64 -16.75 -27.88 21.55
N LEU A 65 -16.22 -27.34 20.45
CA LEU A 65 -15.90 -25.92 20.32
C LEU A 65 -17.16 -25.08 20.11
N ASP A 66 -18.16 -25.63 19.41
CA ASP A 66 -19.45 -24.99 19.16
C ASP A 66 -20.42 -25.11 20.36
N GLU A 67 -20.14 -26.01 21.31
CA GLU A 67 -20.91 -26.15 22.55
C GLU A 67 -20.77 -24.89 23.43
N PRO A 68 -21.87 -24.37 24.01
CA PRO A 68 -21.80 -23.23 24.95
C PRO A 68 -20.86 -23.54 26.11
N THR A 69 -19.76 -22.79 26.20
CA THR A 69 -18.75 -23.03 27.21
C THR A 69 -19.23 -22.53 28.57
N PRO A 70 -19.24 -23.37 29.62
CA PRO A 70 -19.60 -22.94 30.96
C PRO A 70 -18.69 -21.81 31.47
N PRO A 71 -19.19 -20.90 32.33
CA PRO A 71 -18.37 -19.86 32.94
C PRO A 71 -17.12 -20.44 33.62
N GLY A 72 -15.96 -19.83 33.39
CA GLY A 72 -14.68 -20.28 33.96
C GLY A 72 -14.01 -21.44 33.21
N ARG A 73 -14.54 -21.88 32.06
CA ARG A 73 -13.93 -22.93 31.23
C ARG A 73 -13.30 -22.41 29.92
N GLY A 74 -12.88 -21.15 29.89
CA GLY A 74 -12.19 -20.57 28.71
C GLY A 74 -10.93 -21.36 28.29
N ASP A 75 -10.20 -21.93 29.25
CA ASP A 75 -9.03 -22.77 28.97
C ASP A 75 -9.36 -24.02 28.15
N GLN A 76 -10.60 -24.52 28.24
CA GLN A 76 -11.07 -25.67 27.46
C GLN A 76 -11.15 -25.32 25.97
N VAL A 77 -11.72 -24.16 25.64
CA VAL A 77 -11.81 -23.64 24.27
C VAL A 77 -10.43 -23.46 23.67
N ALA A 78 -9.49 -22.89 24.44
CA ALA A 78 -8.11 -22.72 24.02
C ALA A 78 -7.44 -24.08 23.73
N ALA A 79 -7.56 -25.05 24.64
CA ALA A 79 -6.99 -26.39 24.46
C ALA A 79 -7.58 -27.14 23.25
N ILE A 80 -8.90 -27.03 23.01
CA ILE A 80 -9.55 -27.62 21.84
C ILE A 80 -9.01 -26.98 20.56
N ALA A 81 -8.94 -25.64 20.52
CA ALA A 81 -8.47 -24.91 19.36
C ALA A 81 -6.99 -25.20 19.05
N ASP A 82 -6.15 -25.28 20.08
CA ASP A 82 -4.73 -25.64 19.95
C ASP A 82 -4.60 -27.08 19.41
N ARG A 83 -5.42 -28.01 19.91
CA ARG A 83 -5.42 -29.39 19.40
C ARG A 83 -5.89 -29.48 17.95
N LEU A 84 -6.94 -28.76 17.57
CA LEU A 84 -7.40 -28.69 16.18
C LEU A 84 -6.32 -28.11 15.27
N ALA A 85 -5.62 -27.07 15.72
CA ALA A 85 -4.50 -26.49 14.99
C ALA A 85 -3.34 -27.49 14.77
N GLU A 86 -3.04 -28.33 15.76
CA GLU A 86 -2.05 -29.42 15.64
C GLU A 86 -2.46 -30.51 14.65
N LEU A 87 -3.76 -30.81 14.53
CA LEU A 87 -4.29 -31.81 13.60
C LEU A 87 -4.26 -31.34 12.13
N GLY A 88 -3.92 -30.07 11.88
CA GLY A 88 -3.66 -29.52 10.55
C GLY A 88 -4.83 -28.71 9.99
N SER A 89 -4.98 -28.72 8.66
CA SER A 89 -6.01 -27.93 7.97
C SER A 89 -7.03 -28.78 7.20
N ASP A 90 -6.89 -30.10 7.22
CA ASP A 90 -7.75 -31.03 6.48
C ASP A 90 -8.98 -31.43 7.33
N HIS A 91 -9.76 -30.43 7.74
CA HIS A 91 -11.00 -30.63 8.49
C HIS A 91 -11.91 -29.38 8.41
N PRO A 92 -13.24 -29.52 8.58
CA PRO A 92 -14.18 -28.40 8.41
C PRO A 92 -13.96 -27.24 9.40
N PHE A 93 -13.38 -27.51 10.57
CA PHE A 93 -13.13 -26.50 11.59
C PHE A 93 -11.83 -25.70 11.39
N ALA A 94 -11.08 -25.91 10.30
CA ALA A 94 -9.77 -25.27 10.08
C ALA A 94 -9.86 -23.73 9.98
N SER A 95 -11.03 -23.22 9.58
CA SER A 95 -11.33 -21.79 9.48
C SER A 95 -12.05 -21.22 10.71
N HIS A 96 -12.26 -22.02 11.76
CA HIS A 96 -12.94 -21.56 12.97
C HIS A 96 -12.09 -20.47 13.66
N PRO A 97 -12.67 -19.35 14.14
CA PRO A 97 -11.91 -18.21 14.68
C PRO A 97 -10.87 -18.58 15.75
N HIS A 98 -11.25 -19.39 16.75
CA HIS A 98 -10.31 -19.85 17.77
C HIS A 98 -9.16 -20.70 17.21
N VAL A 99 -9.42 -21.52 16.19
CA VAL A 99 -8.42 -22.37 15.54
C VAL A 99 -7.44 -21.52 14.73
N LEU A 100 -7.92 -20.49 14.03
CA LEU A 100 -7.06 -19.54 13.33
C LEU A 100 -6.10 -18.80 14.28
N VAL A 101 -6.60 -18.35 15.44
CA VAL A 101 -5.77 -17.73 16.48
C VAL A 101 -4.75 -18.73 17.06
N ALA A 102 -5.14 -20.00 17.26
CA ALA A 102 -4.23 -21.05 17.70
C ALA A 102 -3.12 -21.33 16.67
N ARG A 103 -3.48 -21.45 15.40
CA ARG A 103 -2.51 -21.65 14.29
C ARG A 103 -1.53 -20.49 14.18
N PHE A 104 -2.02 -19.25 14.27
CA PHE A 104 -1.16 -18.07 14.29
C PHE A 104 -0.18 -18.11 15.48
N ARG A 105 -0.61 -18.53 16.67
CA ARG A 105 0.28 -18.67 17.84
C ARG A 105 1.39 -19.71 17.61
N MET A 106 1.08 -20.82 16.96
CA MET A 106 2.05 -21.88 16.65
C MET A 106 3.07 -21.46 15.58
N ARG A 107 2.61 -20.70 14.58
CA ARG A 107 3.44 -20.22 13.48
C ARG A 107 3.01 -18.80 13.09
N PRO A 108 3.57 -17.77 13.75
CA PRO A 108 3.22 -16.39 13.45
C PRO A 108 3.75 -16.01 12.07
N ASP A 109 2.85 -15.70 11.14
CA ASP A 109 3.19 -15.15 9.82
C ASP A 109 2.07 -14.23 9.30
N HIS A 110 2.34 -13.51 8.20
CA HIS A 110 1.40 -12.55 7.63
C HIS A 110 0.10 -13.22 7.16
N GLN A 111 0.20 -14.43 6.58
CA GLN A 111 -0.95 -15.13 6.00
C GLN A 111 -1.91 -15.60 7.09
N SER A 112 -1.39 -16.19 8.17
CA SER A 112 -2.17 -16.65 9.32
C SER A 112 -2.81 -15.48 10.07
N LEU A 113 -2.12 -14.34 10.19
CA LEU A 113 -2.70 -13.13 10.78
C LEU A 113 -3.84 -12.56 9.92
N ALA A 114 -3.66 -12.54 8.59
CA ALA A 114 -4.67 -12.07 7.65
C ALA A 114 -5.93 -12.95 7.65
N ALA A 115 -5.79 -14.25 7.92
CA ALA A 115 -6.92 -15.17 8.00
C ALA A 115 -7.87 -14.88 9.18
N ILE A 116 -7.39 -14.26 10.26
CA ILE A 116 -8.21 -13.89 11.42
C ILE A 116 -9.08 -12.69 11.04
N ALA A 117 -10.36 -12.90 10.74
CA ALA A 117 -11.26 -11.86 10.21
C ALA A 117 -11.53 -10.71 11.20
N ASP A 118 -11.68 -11.01 12.49
CA ASP A 118 -11.96 -10.01 13.53
C ASP A 118 -10.69 -9.19 13.85
N PRO A 119 -10.70 -7.86 13.61
CA PRO A 119 -9.56 -6.98 13.87
C PRO A 119 -9.06 -7.01 15.33
N GLU A 120 -9.97 -7.08 16.31
CA GLU A 120 -9.57 -7.10 17.72
C GLU A 120 -8.90 -8.43 18.09
N GLN A 121 -9.43 -9.55 17.59
CA GLN A 121 -8.80 -10.85 17.78
C GLN A 121 -7.43 -10.92 17.13
N ALA A 122 -7.28 -10.39 15.92
CA ALA A 122 -5.99 -10.32 15.24
C ALA A 122 -4.97 -9.48 16.04
N ALA A 123 -5.38 -8.32 16.57
CA ALA A 123 -4.52 -7.48 17.40
C ALA A 123 -4.09 -8.17 18.71
N ARG A 124 -5.03 -8.87 19.38
CA ARG A 124 -4.73 -9.65 20.59
C ARG A 124 -3.84 -10.86 20.30
N ALA A 125 -4.08 -11.54 19.18
CA ALA A 125 -3.23 -12.64 18.72
C ALA A 125 -1.81 -12.15 18.46
N LEU A 126 -1.64 -11.01 17.78
CA LEU A 126 -0.34 -10.41 17.54
C LEU A 126 0.42 -10.10 18.83
N LEU A 127 -0.25 -9.60 19.86
CA LEU A 127 0.35 -9.38 21.19
C LEU A 127 0.80 -10.66 21.91
N SER A 128 0.29 -11.83 21.52
CA SER A 128 0.72 -13.11 22.10
C SER A 128 2.03 -13.65 21.50
N VAL A 129 2.49 -13.09 20.38
CA VAL A 129 3.80 -13.40 19.80
C VAL A 129 4.87 -12.92 20.76
N GLN A 130 5.75 -13.80 21.25
CA GLN A 130 6.77 -13.41 22.23
C GLN A 130 7.91 -12.60 21.60
N ASP A 131 8.34 -12.99 20.41
CA ASP A 131 9.43 -12.35 19.69
C ASP A 131 9.06 -10.94 19.23
N HIS A 132 9.79 -9.95 19.73
CA HIS A 132 9.50 -8.53 19.49
C HIS A 132 9.69 -8.14 18.02
N ASP A 133 10.71 -8.69 17.35
CA ASP A 133 11.04 -8.35 15.97
C ASP A 133 10.01 -8.92 14.99
N THR A 134 9.63 -10.19 15.18
CA THR A 134 8.53 -10.82 14.44
C THR A 134 7.24 -10.04 14.64
N ARG A 135 6.92 -9.65 15.89
CA ARG A 135 5.71 -8.90 16.19
C ARG A 135 5.70 -7.52 15.53
N ALA A 136 6.81 -6.80 15.57
CA ALA A 136 6.96 -5.50 14.90
C ALA A 136 6.89 -5.63 13.37
N SER A 137 7.52 -6.66 12.79
CA SER A 137 7.48 -6.95 11.35
C SER A 137 6.05 -7.25 10.88
N LEU A 138 5.32 -8.10 11.62
CA LEU A 138 3.91 -8.39 11.35
C LEU A 138 3.03 -7.15 11.45
N ALA A 139 3.22 -6.31 12.47
CA ALA A 139 2.52 -5.03 12.61
C ALA A 139 2.81 -4.09 11.43
N GLN A 140 4.08 -4.03 11.00
CA GLN A 140 4.53 -3.19 9.89
C GLN A 140 3.92 -3.61 8.55
N ALA A 141 3.40 -4.83 8.40
CA ALA A 141 2.71 -5.27 7.19
C ALA A 141 1.21 -4.97 7.20
N ILE A 142 0.61 -4.62 8.34
CA ILE A 142 -0.82 -4.30 8.41
C ILE A 142 -1.05 -2.93 7.75
N ARG A 143 -1.98 -2.90 6.78
CA ARG A 143 -2.40 -1.69 6.08
C ARG A 143 -3.89 -1.41 6.14
N ASP A 144 -4.70 -2.38 6.56
CA ASP A 144 -6.14 -2.23 6.72
C ASP A 144 -6.47 -1.29 7.90
N GLU A 145 -7.32 -0.28 7.64
CA GLU A 145 -7.68 0.74 8.64
C GLU A 145 -8.32 0.14 9.90
N SER A 146 -9.22 -0.83 9.74
CA SER A 146 -9.93 -1.43 10.88
C SER A 146 -8.98 -2.21 11.79
N ARG A 147 -8.02 -2.94 11.21
CA ARG A 147 -6.96 -3.62 11.94
C ARG A 147 -5.96 -2.67 12.57
N LEU A 148 -5.58 -1.59 11.88
CA LEU A 148 -4.70 -0.57 12.43
C LEU A 148 -5.34 0.12 13.65
N ALA A 149 -6.62 0.47 13.57
CA ALA A 149 -7.36 1.08 14.69
C ALA A 149 -7.48 0.12 15.89
N ALA A 150 -7.84 -1.15 15.64
CA ALA A 150 -7.88 -2.17 16.68
C ALA A 150 -6.50 -2.38 17.34
N LEU A 151 -5.45 -2.40 16.52
CA LEU A 151 -4.08 -2.54 17.01
C LEU A 151 -3.65 -1.34 17.84
N GLU A 152 -3.88 -0.11 17.38
CA GLU A 152 -3.60 1.11 18.14
C GLU A 152 -4.25 1.07 19.52
N HIS A 153 -5.54 0.69 19.57
CA HIS A 153 -6.33 0.61 20.79
C HIS A 153 -5.79 -0.44 21.77
N VAL A 154 -5.58 -1.68 21.28
CA VAL A 154 -5.19 -2.82 22.11
C VAL A 154 -3.74 -2.70 22.61
N THR A 155 -2.85 -2.04 21.85
CA THR A 155 -1.41 -1.97 22.19
C THR A 155 -1.01 -0.75 23.02
N ARG A 156 -1.88 0.26 23.16
CA ARG A 156 -1.59 1.55 23.82
C ARG A 156 -0.77 1.49 25.11
N THR A 157 -1.05 0.51 25.97
CA THR A 157 -0.35 0.33 27.26
C THR A 157 0.52 -0.92 27.33
N ARG A 158 0.52 -1.76 26.29
CA ARG A 158 1.11 -3.11 26.30
C ARG A 158 2.36 -3.21 25.43
N ASP A 159 2.38 -2.50 24.30
CA ASP A 159 3.51 -2.53 23.37
C ASP A 159 3.65 -1.16 22.68
N LYS A 160 4.62 -0.36 23.13
CA LYS A 160 4.85 0.99 22.61
C LYS A 160 5.34 1.00 21.17
N ALA A 161 6.12 -0.01 20.75
CA ALA A 161 6.68 -0.05 19.40
C ALA A 161 5.58 -0.34 18.38
N VAL A 162 4.77 -1.38 18.65
CA VAL A 162 3.62 -1.74 17.81
C VAL A 162 2.56 -0.63 17.81
N HIS A 163 2.29 -0.01 18.96
CA HIS A 163 1.39 1.14 19.04
C HIS A 163 1.84 2.30 18.14
N ARG A 164 3.15 2.61 18.13
CA ARG A 164 3.70 3.66 17.28
C ARG A 164 3.54 3.32 15.80
N ILE A 165 3.84 2.09 15.39
CA ILE A 165 3.64 1.62 14.00
C ILE A 165 2.19 1.81 13.56
N ALA A 166 1.23 1.34 14.38
CA ALA A 166 -0.20 1.46 14.06
C ALA A 166 -0.63 2.93 13.92
N ARG A 167 -0.21 3.77 14.86
CA ARG A 167 -0.49 5.21 14.86
C ARG A 167 0.12 5.92 13.65
N ASP A 168 1.38 5.63 13.33
CA ASP A 168 2.09 6.26 12.21
C ASP A 168 1.41 5.93 10.87
N HIS A 169 0.96 4.67 10.68
CA HIS A 169 0.16 4.28 9.51
C HIS A 169 -1.21 4.97 9.45
N LEU A 170 -1.92 5.10 10.58
CA LEU A 170 -3.21 5.80 10.62
C LEU A 170 -3.06 7.31 10.33
N VAL A 171 -2.00 7.93 10.84
CA VAL A 171 -1.68 9.33 10.56
C VAL A 171 -1.37 9.50 9.07
N GLU A 172 -0.56 8.61 8.49
CA GLU A 172 -0.24 8.66 7.07
C GLU A 172 -1.48 8.48 6.19
N LEU A 173 -2.33 7.48 6.50
CA LEU A 173 -3.59 7.27 5.79
C LEU A 173 -4.49 8.51 5.85
N LYS A 174 -4.61 9.13 7.03
CA LYS A 174 -5.38 10.37 7.18
C LYS A 174 -4.80 11.51 6.36
N ARG A 175 -3.46 11.69 6.37
CA ARG A 175 -2.76 12.71 5.59
C ARG A 175 -3.02 12.52 4.09
N LEU A 176 -2.88 11.30 3.58
CA LEU A 176 -3.11 10.97 2.18
C LEU A 176 -4.55 11.23 1.74
N ARG A 177 -5.54 10.91 2.59
CA ARG A 177 -6.96 11.24 2.30
C ARG A 177 -7.21 12.74 2.25
N GLN A 178 -6.64 13.49 3.19
CA GLN A 178 -6.76 14.94 3.19
C GLN A 178 -6.13 15.55 1.93
N GLU A 179 -4.93 15.10 1.55
CA GLU A 179 -4.25 15.54 0.33
C GLU A 179 -5.08 15.24 -0.93
N ARG A 180 -5.69 14.04 -1.01
CA ARG A 180 -6.63 13.69 -2.08
C ARG A 180 -7.79 14.67 -2.15
N ASP A 181 -8.44 14.92 -1.01
CA ASP A 181 -9.63 15.76 -0.96
C ASP A 181 -9.31 17.22 -1.33
N GLU A 182 -8.14 17.73 -0.91
CA GLU A 182 -7.63 19.04 -1.32
C GLU A 182 -7.35 19.11 -2.83
N LEU A 183 -6.73 18.07 -3.41
CA LEU A 183 -6.48 18.00 -4.85
C LEU A 183 -7.78 17.92 -5.66
N VAL A 184 -8.78 17.16 -5.20
CA VAL A 184 -10.11 17.09 -5.82
C VAL A 184 -10.80 18.46 -5.75
N GLN A 185 -10.76 19.14 -4.59
CA GLN A 185 -11.35 20.47 -4.46
C GLN A 185 -10.67 21.51 -5.38
N ARG A 186 -9.35 21.42 -5.53
CA ARG A 186 -8.60 22.24 -6.50
C ARG A 186 -9.00 21.92 -7.93
N ALA A 187 -9.17 20.65 -8.28
CA ALA A 187 -9.65 20.22 -9.59
C ALA A 187 -11.02 20.84 -9.91
N GLU A 188 -11.98 20.75 -8.98
CA GLU A 188 -13.31 21.35 -9.13
C GLU A 188 -13.27 22.88 -9.28
N SER A 189 -12.40 23.54 -8.51
CA SER A 189 -12.21 24.99 -8.60
C SER A 189 -11.61 25.41 -9.94
N LEU A 190 -10.70 24.60 -10.48
CA LEU A 190 -10.09 24.83 -11.79
C LEU A 190 -11.09 24.60 -12.93
N LEU A 191 -11.92 23.56 -12.84
CA LEU A 191 -13.02 23.31 -13.78
C LEU A 191 -13.98 24.51 -13.82
N ALA A 192 -14.41 24.99 -12.66
CA ALA A 192 -15.27 26.19 -12.58
C ALA A 192 -14.59 27.47 -13.12
N SER A 193 -13.26 27.53 -13.09
CA SER A 193 -12.50 28.64 -13.68
C SER A 193 -12.39 28.50 -15.20
N ALA A 194 -12.18 27.28 -15.71
CA ALA A 194 -12.18 26.97 -17.14
C ALA A 194 -13.52 27.32 -17.80
N ASP A 195 -14.65 27.01 -17.14
CA ASP A 195 -16.00 27.35 -17.63
C ASP A 195 -16.26 28.87 -17.77
N ARG A 196 -15.48 29.70 -17.07
CA ARG A 196 -15.61 31.16 -17.10
C ARG A 196 -14.73 31.83 -18.15
N VAL A 197 -13.86 31.08 -18.81
CA VAL A 197 -12.97 31.60 -19.85
C VAL A 197 -13.80 32.01 -21.05
N ARG A 198 -13.69 33.28 -21.45
CA ARG A 198 -14.42 33.84 -22.60
C ARG A 198 -13.58 33.74 -23.87
N PRO A 199 -14.16 33.33 -25.01
CA PRO A 199 -13.44 33.26 -26.30
C PRO A 199 -12.87 34.61 -26.77
N ASP A 200 -13.49 35.72 -26.37
CA ASP A 200 -13.14 37.07 -26.85
C ASP A 200 -12.05 37.75 -26.00
N ASP A 201 -11.41 37.02 -25.09
CA ASP A 201 -10.40 37.56 -24.19
C ASP A 201 -9.05 37.69 -24.93
N ALA A 202 -8.48 38.91 -24.95
CA ALA A 202 -7.16 39.16 -25.55
C ALA A 202 -6.04 38.32 -24.92
N GLN A 203 -6.23 37.81 -23.70
CA GLN A 203 -5.30 36.94 -22.99
C GLN A 203 -5.75 35.46 -22.98
N LEU A 204 -6.71 35.07 -23.83
CA LEU A 204 -7.28 33.72 -23.86
C LEU A 204 -6.20 32.64 -23.93
N ALA A 205 -5.23 32.76 -24.84
CA ALA A 205 -4.18 31.77 -25.02
C ALA A 205 -3.34 31.59 -23.75
N ALA A 206 -2.90 32.70 -23.13
CA ALA A 206 -2.13 32.66 -21.89
C ALA A 206 -2.93 32.07 -20.73
N LYS A 207 -4.23 32.40 -20.61
CA LYS A 207 -5.12 31.84 -19.58
C LYS A 207 -5.33 30.34 -19.77
N CYS A 208 -5.60 29.89 -20.99
CA CYS A 208 -5.74 28.47 -21.31
C CYS A 208 -4.45 27.69 -20.99
N ASP A 209 -3.28 28.24 -21.32
CA ASP A 209 -2.00 27.57 -21.04
C ASP A 209 -1.65 27.52 -19.54
N VAL A 210 -2.08 28.51 -18.74
CA VAL A 210 -1.99 28.43 -17.27
C VAL A 210 -2.92 27.34 -16.74
N LEU A 211 -4.19 27.35 -17.14
CA LEU A 211 -5.18 26.37 -16.69
C LEU A 211 -4.79 24.94 -17.06
N ARG A 212 -4.23 24.69 -18.26
CA ARG A 212 -3.73 23.36 -18.65
C ARG A 212 -2.61 22.88 -17.74
N ARG A 213 -1.61 23.72 -17.47
CA ARG A 213 -0.48 23.35 -16.61
C ARG A 213 -0.91 23.06 -15.17
N GLU A 214 -1.81 23.88 -14.64
CA GLU A 214 -2.38 23.65 -13.32
C GLU A 214 -3.20 22.36 -13.27
N TRP A 215 -3.97 22.08 -14.33
CA TRP A 215 -4.73 20.84 -14.46
C TRP A 215 -3.82 19.60 -14.48
N ASP A 216 -2.78 19.60 -15.32
CA ASP A 216 -1.82 18.49 -15.41
C ASP A 216 -1.09 18.26 -14.08
N THR A 217 -0.78 19.34 -13.36
CA THR A 217 -0.17 19.27 -12.02
C THR A 217 -1.11 18.59 -11.03
N ILE A 218 -2.40 18.95 -11.04
CA ILE A 218 -3.41 18.34 -10.16
C ILE A 218 -3.62 16.86 -10.50
N LEU A 219 -3.73 16.51 -11.78
CA LEU A 219 -3.89 15.11 -12.21
C LEU A 219 -2.67 14.26 -11.79
N THR A 220 -1.46 14.75 -12.02
CA THR A 220 -0.23 14.07 -11.58
C THR A 220 -0.21 13.89 -10.06
N GLY A 221 -0.65 14.90 -9.30
CA GLY A 221 -0.79 14.81 -7.85
C GLY A 221 -1.78 13.73 -7.42
N LEU A 222 -2.95 13.66 -8.06
CA LEU A 222 -3.97 12.65 -7.79
C LEU A 222 -3.50 11.24 -8.13
N GLU A 223 -2.77 11.06 -9.24
CA GLU A 223 -2.17 9.77 -9.62
C GLU A 223 -1.14 9.31 -8.58
N ARG A 224 -0.23 10.19 -8.14
CA ARG A 224 0.74 9.88 -7.08
C ARG A 224 0.06 9.52 -5.76
N ASN A 225 -0.97 10.29 -5.39
CA ASN A 225 -1.73 10.05 -4.17
C ASN A 225 -2.49 8.71 -4.23
N ALA A 226 -3.06 8.35 -5.38
CA ALA A 226 -3.70 7.06 -5.58
C ALA A 226 -2.72 5.89 -5.38
N THR A 227 -1.52 5.96 -5.95
CA THR A 227 -0.45 4.98 -5.74
C THR A 227 -0.05 4.88 -4.26
N ALA A 228 -0.01 6.00 -3.54
CA ALA A 228 0.31 6.01 -2.11
C ALA A 228 -0.82 5.44 -1.22
N LEU A 229 -2.08 5.55 -1.65
CA LEU A 229 -3.26 4.99 -0.96
C LEU A 229 -3.48 3.50 -1.26
N GLU A 230 -2.97 2.99 -2.38
CA GLU A 230 -3.14 1.59 -2.81
C GLU A 230 -2.78 0.55 -1.74
N PRO A 231 -1.64 0.67 -1.01
CA PRO A 231 -1.29 -0.29 0.04
C PRO A 231 -2.33 -0.36 1.16
N PHE A 232 -3.06 0.73 1.42
CA PHE A 232 -4.12 0.79 2.44
C PHE A 232 -5.48 0.30 1.93
N HIS A 233 -5.55 -0.22 0.71
CA HIS A 233 -6.78 -0.65 0.05
C HIS A 233 -7.86 0.45 -0.01
N HIS A 234 -7.45 1.71 0.01
CA HIS A 234 -8.36 2.84 -0.13
C HIS A 234 -8.46 3.28 -1.58
N PRO A 235 -9.69 3.45 -2.10
CA PRO A 235 -9.86 3.93 -3.46
C PRO A 235 -9.34 5.37 -3.60
N GLY A 236 -8.49 5.57 -4.60
CA GLY A 236 -8.11 6.90 -5.07
C GLY A 236 -9.26 7.63 -5.76
N ALA A 237 -9.04 8.89 -6.13
CA ALA A 237 -9.99 9.62 -6.98
C ALA A 237 -9.95 9.07 -8.41
N SER A 238 -11.08 9.11 -9.12
CA SER A 238 -11.13 8.73 -10.54
C SER A 238 -10.51 9.84 -11.40
N VAL A 239 -9.21 9.71 -11.65
CA VAL A 239 -8.44 10.64 -12.50
C VAL A 239 -9.01 10.68 -13.92
N GLU A 240 -9.44 9.55 -14.47
CA GLU A 240 -10.04 9.46 -15.80
C GLU A 240 -11.38 10.22 -15.89
N ALA A 241 -12.24 10.09 -14.87
CA ALA A 241 -13.51 10.82 -14.85
C ALA A 241 -13.29 12.33 -14.73
N LEU A 242 -12.27 12.77 -13.98
CA LEU A 242 -11.89 14.18 -13.93
C LEU A 242 -11.35 14.66 -15.27
N ARG A 243 -10.42 13.91 -15.89
CA ARG A 243 -9.83 14.23 -17.20
C ARG A 243 -10.88 14.44 -18.28
N ALA A 244 -11.94 13.62 -18.28
CA ALA A 244 -13.05 13.73 -19.23
C ALA A 244 -13.90 15.01 -19.07
N ARG A 245 -13.83 15.70 -17.92
CA ARG A 245 -14.62 16.91 -17.64
C ARG A 245 -13.92 18.20 -18.01
N PHE A 246 -12.59 18.18 -18.18
CA PHE A 246 -11.82 19.39 -18.42
C PHE A 246 -11.83 19.74 -19.90
N HIS A 247 -12.57 20.80 -20.23
CA HIS A 247 -12.66 21.36 -21.57
C HIS A 247 -12.26 22.82 -21.54
N LEU A 248 -11.39 23.23 -22.48
CA LEU A 248 -11.05 24.63 -22.69
C LEU A 248 -11.51 25.04 -24.10
N PRO A 249 -11.86 26.32 -24.31
CA PRO A 249 -12.15 26.84 -25.64
C PRO A 249 -11.02 26.50 -26.60
N GLU A 250 -11.36 25.91 -27.74
CA GLU A 250 -10.41 25.67 -28.81
C GLU A 250 -9.99 27.04 -29.36
N LEU A 251 -8.70 27.36 -29.25
CA LEU A 251 -8.16 28.57 -29.86
C LEU A 251 -8.39 28.42 -31.36
N ALA A 252 -9.24 29.29 -31.93
CA ALA A 252 -9.38 29.39 -33.37
C ALA A 252 -7.99 29.67 -33.93
N LEU A 253 -7.39 28.67 -34.57
CA LEU A 253 -6.16 28.85 -35.29
C LEU A 253 -6.43 29.96 -36.32
N PRO A 254 -5.61 31.03 -36.37
CA PRO A 254 -5.72 31.99 -37.45
C PRO A 254 -5.71 31.20 -38.76
N ALA A 255 -6.67 31.50 -39.63
CA ALA A 255 -6.79 30.83 -40.92
C ALA A 255 -5.40 30.77 -41.56
N PRO A 256 -4.98 29.60 -42.09
CA PRO A 256 -3.67 29.51 -42.71
C PRO A 256 -3.56 30.67 -43.71
N PRO A 257 -2.48 31.47 -43.64
CA PRO A 257 -2.29 32.52 -44.63
C PRO A 257 -2.44 31.88 -46.01
N PRO A 258 -3.10 32.55 -46.97
CA PRO A 258 -3.26 32.00 -48.31
C PRO A 258 -1.90 31.50 -48.77
N SER A 259 -1.86 30.27 -49.27
CA SER A 259 -0.64 29.59 -49.75
C SER A 259 -0.04 30.34 -50.93
N GLY A 260 0.57 31.48 -50.62
CA GLY A 260 1.15 32.43 -51.54
C GLY A 260 2.57 32.69 -51.04
N GLU A 261 3.48 31.95 -51.66
CA GLU A 261 4.94 32.12 -51.63
C GLU A 261 5.61 31.97 -50.26
N ASP A 262 6.60 31.09 -50.18
CA ASP A 262 7.46 30.86 -49.02
C ASP A 262 8.16 32.15 -48.57
N GLY A 263 7.46 32.92 -47.74
CA GLY A 263 7.93 34.15 -47.16
C GLY A 263 9.15 33.92 -46.25
N PRO A 264 9.97 34.95 -46.01
CA PRO A 264 11.16 34.87 -45.17
C PRO A 264 10.88 34.41 -43.72
N ALA A 265 9.65 34.56 -43.22
CA ALA A 265 9.25 34.14 -41.87
C ALA A 265 9.06 32.63 -41.72
N LEU A 266 8.45 31.94 -42.70
CA LEU A 266 8.34 30.47 -42.72
C LEU A 266 9.72 29.81 -42.72
N ARG A 267 10.68 30.38 -43.45
CA ARG A 267 12.08 29.90 -43.44
C ARG A 267 12.76 30.12 -42.10
N SER A 268 12.35 31.14 -41.34
CA SER A 268 12.92 31.47 -40.04
C SER A 268 12.46 30.49 -38.95
N PHE A 269 11.17 30.11 -38.90
CA PHE A 269 10.68 29.11 -37.94
C PHE A 269 11.20 27.70 -38.24
N GLN A 270 11.26 27.29 -39.51
CA GLN A 270 11.86 26.02 -39.90
C GLN A 270 13.35 25.95 -39.57
N SER A 271 14.09 27.06 -39.73
CA SER A 271 15.49 27.15 -39.31
C SER A 271 15.64 26.96 -37.79
N LEU A 272 14.78 27.58 -36.98
CA LEU A 272 14.82 27.43 -35.51
C LEU A 272 14.48 26.01 -35.06
N LEU A 273 13.51 25.36 -35.72
CA LEU A 273 13.19 23.95 -35.49
C LEU A 273 14.36 23.03 -35.85
N SER A 274 15.08 23.33 -36.93
CA SER A 274 16.29 22.59 -37.33
C SER A 274 17.42 22.81 -36.33
N ASP A 275 17.63 24.04 -35.85
CA ASP A 275 18.65 24.36 -34.83
C ASP A 275 18.36 23.60 -33.51
N LEU A 276 17.09 23.53 -33.10
CA LEU A 276 16.66 22.81 -31.90
C LEU A 276 16.82 21.28 -32.07
N ALA A 277 16.46 20.75 -33.24
CA ALA A 277 16.68 19.33 -33.57
C ALA A 277 18.16 18.96 -33.56
N ALA A 278 19.03 19.84 -34.06
CA ALA A 278 20.48 19.64 -34.03
C ALA A 278 21.02 19.64 -32.60
N LEU A 279 20.50 20.50 -31.72
CA LEU A 279 20.86 20.53 -30.31
C LEU A 279 20.46 19.24 -29.59
N GLU A 280 19.20 18.80 -29.79
CA GLU A 280 18.67 17.53 -29.28
C GLU A 280 19.52 16.33 -29.74
N HIS A 281 19.87 16.28 -31.02
CA HIS A 281 20.71 15.23 -31.59
C HIS A 281 22.11 15.23 -30.98
N ARG A 282 22.74 16.40 -30.80
CA ARG A 282 24.07 16.51 -30.19
C ARG A 282 24.09 15.97 -28.76
N ILE A 283 23.08 16.30 -27.95
CA ILE A 283 22.95 15.80 -26.58
C ILE A 283 22.80 14.28 -26.55
N THR A 284 22.00 13.74 -27.47
CA THR A 284 21.70 12.30 -27.52
C THR A 284 22.85 11.47 -28.10
N ALA A 285 23.57 12.00 -29.09
CA ALA A 285 24.64 11.30 -29.79
C ALA A 285 25.90 11.14 -28.94
N ASP A 286 26.23 12.15 -28.12
CA ASP A 286 27.36 12.07 -27.20
C ASP A 286 27.04 12.75 -25.85
N PRO A 287 26.33 12.05 -24.95
CA PRO A 287 26.04 12.56 -23.60
C PRO A 287 27.31 12.80 -22.78
N GLY A 288 28.45 12.18 -23.15
CA GLY A 288 29.72 12.28 -22.43
C GLY A 288 30.55 13.51 -22.81
N ALA A 289 30.27 14.13 -23.95
CA ALA A 289 31.01 15.30 -24.44
C ALA A 289 30.75 16.59 -23.65
N PHE A 290 29.73 16.61 -22.78
CA PHE A 290 29.31 17.81 -22.07
C PHE A 290 29.67 17.71 -20.58
N GLU A 291 30.88 18.13 -20.22
CA GLU A 291 31.29 18.24 -18.81
C GLU A 291 30.52 19.35 -18.07
N GLN A 292 30.13 20.42 -18.79
CA GLN A 292 29.34 21.53 -18.28
C GLN A 292 28.10 21.74 -19.15
N THR A 293 26.93 21.88 -18.51
CA THR A 293 25.64 22.05 -19.19
C THR A 293 25.26 23.52 -19.40
N ASP A 294 26.03 24.46 -18.85
CA ASP A 294 25.76 25.90 -18.93
C ASP A 294 25.68 26.41 -20.38
N ASP A 295 26.54 25.89 -21.26
CA ASP A 295 26.52 26.21 -22.70
C ASP A 295 25.25 25.69 -23.40
N LEU A 296 24.79 24.49 -23.02
CA LEU A 296 23.56 23.89 -23.58
C LEU A 296 22.32 24.66 -23.12
N THR A 297 22.26 25.01 -21.84
CA THR A 297 21.17 25.81 -21.25
C THR A 297 21.14 27.21 -21.86
N SER A 298 22.30 27.83 -22.05
CA SER A 298 22.41 29.14 -22.71
C SER A 298 21.94 29.08 -24.17
N ARG A 299 22.33 28.03 -24.90
CA ARG A 299 21.91 27.83 -26.29
C ARG A 299 20.42 27.54 -26.42
N LEU A 300 19.84 26.76 -25.51
CA LEU A 300 18.41 26.47 -25.49
C LEU A 300 17.60 27.74 -25.21
N ARG A 301 18.04 28.59 -24.26
CA ARG A 301 17.43 29.90 -23.97
C ARG A 301 17.54 30.86 -25.16
N GLU A 302 18.67 30.88 -25.86
CA GLU A 302 18.86 31.69 -27.07
C GLU A 302 17.85 31.29 -28.16
N LEU A 303 17.63 29.98 -28.38
CA LEU A 303 16.63 29.50 -29.34
C LEU A 303 15.21 29.86 -28.92
N GLN A 304 14.89 29.80 -27.63
CA GLN A 304 13.60 30.26 -27.11
C GLN A 304 13.39 31.76 -27.31
N ALA A 305 14.41 32.58 -27.03
CA ALA A 305 14.35 34.03 -27.19
C ALA A 305 14.13 34.41 -28.66
N ARG A 306 14.89 33.79 -29.58
CA ARG A 306 14.72 33.98 -31.03
C ARG A 306 13.33 33.54 -31.48
N TRP A 307 12.83 32.41 -31.00
CA TRP A 307 11.48 31.94 -31.30
C TRP A 307 10.41 32.95 -30.87
N SER A 308 10.48 33.45 -29.63
CA SER A 308 9.54 34.45 -29.11
C SER A 308 9.62 35.77 -29.89
N GLU A 309 10.82 36.27 -30.18
CA GLU A 309 11.00 37.50 -30.96
C GLU A 309 10.39 37.39 -32.37
N HIS A 310 10.51 36.22 -33.00
CA HIS A 310 9.87 35.96 -34.29
C HIS A 310 8.35 35.83 -34.15
N ALA A 311 7.87 35.11 -33.14
CA ALA A 311 6.44 34.92 -32.87
C ALA A 311 5.70 36.23 -32.53
N ASP A 312 6.39 37.18 -31.89
CA ASP A 312 5.86 38.52 -31.59
C ASP A 312 5.65 39.37 -32.85
N ARG A 313 6.46 39.14 -33.90
CA ARG A 313 6.35 39.82 -35.20
C ARG A 313 5.34 39.14 -36.10
N GLU A 314 5.34 37.82 -36.14
CA GLU A 314 4.46 37.00 -36.96
C GLU A 314 4.21 35.66 -36.26
N PRO A 315 2.96 35.33 -35.91
CA PRO A 315 2.67 34.11 -35.16
C PRO A 315 2.98 32.87 -36.00
N PRO A 316 3.72 31.88 -35.47
CA PRO A 316 4.00 30.63 -36.17
C PRO A 316 2.71 29.85 -36.43
N ALA A 317 2.72 28.98 -37.45
CA ALA A 317 1.60 28.07 -37.67
C ALA A 317 1.40 27.16 -36.45
N GLY A 318 0.15 26.84 -36.08
CA GLY A 318 -0.15 26.07 -34.88
C GLY A 318 0.58 24.72 -34.77
N ALA A 319 0.81 24.06 -35.91
CA ALA A 319 1.60 22.83 -35.98
C ALA A 319 3.08 23.05 -35.62
N GLU A 320 3.68 24.16 -36.08
CA GLU A 320 5.09 24.50 -35.80
C GLU A 320 5.29 24.90 -34.34
N ALA A 321 4.33 25.63 -33.76
CA ALA A 321 4.33 25.99 -32.34
C ALA A 321 4.24 24.77 -31.42
N GLY A 322 3.43 23.77 -31.79
CA GLY A 322 3.38 22.48 -31.10
C GLY A 322 4.72 21.74 -31.17
N VAL A 323 5.27 21.60 -32.38
CA VAL A 323 6.55 20.89 -32.61
C VAL A 323 7.70 21.56 -31.85
N PHE A 324 7.77 22.89 -31.84
CA PHE A 324 8.79 23.62 -31.10
C PHE A 324 8.67 23.38 -29.60
N ARG A 325 7.45 23.48 -29.05
CA ARG A 325 7.18 23.26 -27.62
C ARG A 325 7.59 21.86 -27.16
N ASP A 326 7.20 20.84 -27.92
CA ASP A 326 7.49 19.44 -27.60
C ASP A 326 8.99 19.14 -27.67
N ARG A 327 9.69 19.70 -28.66
CA ARG A 327 11.15 19.55 -28.78
C ARG A 327 11.89 20.35 -27.71
N TYR A 328 11.42 21.54 -27.38
CA TYR A 328 12.02 22.40 -26.36
C TYR A 328 11.95 21.70 -24.99
N HIS A 329 10.78 21.16 -24.64
CA HIS A 329 10.60 20.44 -23.38
C HIS A 329 11.49 19.20 -23.30
N ARG A 330 11.50 18.35 -24.34
CA ARG A 330 12.39 17.19 -24.41
C ARG A 330 13.87 17.57 -24.27
N THR A 331 14.30 18.61 -24.97
CA THR A 331 15.69 19.08 -24.90
C THR A 331 16.04 19.57 -23.49
N HIS A 332 15.11 20.24 -22.80
CA HIS A 332 15.29 20.66 -21.42
C HIS A 332 15.44 19.46 -20.47
N GLU A 333 14.56 18.45 -20.58
CA GLU A 333 14.65 17.24 -19.77
C GLU A 333 15.98 16.48 -19.98
N LEU A 334 16.47 16.43 -21.22
CA LEU A 334 17.76 15.84 -21.54
C LEU A 334 18.93 16.57 -20.87
N ILE A 335 18.90 17.91 -20.82
CA ILE A 335 19.91 18.72 -20.13
C ILE A 335 19.85 18.46 -18.62
N GLU A 336 18.66 18.42 -18.01
CA GLU A 336 18.54 18.12 -16.57
C GLU A 336 18.98 16.69 -16.22
N ALA A 337 18.76 15.73 -17.11
CA ALA A 337 19.26 14.37 -16.95
C ALA A 337 20.79 14.32 -17.00
N LEU A 338 21.41 15.06 -17.92
CA LEU A 338 22.87 15.23 -18.00
C LEU A 338 23.45 15.85 -16.74
N GLU A 339 22.85 16.92 -16.23
CA GLU A 339 23.29 17.58 -14.99
C GLU A 339 23.28 16.66 -13.78
N ARG A 340 22.26 15.81 -13.67
CA ARG A 340 22.19 14.80 -12.61
C ARG A 340 23.29 13.77 -12.78
N ALA A 341 23.50 13.27 -14.00
CA ALA A 341 24.55 12.30 -14.28
C ALA A 341 25.95 12.84 -13.99
N ASN A 342 26.25 14.09 -14.36
CA ASN A 342 27.54 14.73 -14.10
C ASN A 342 27.77 14.94 -12.60
N ARG A 343 26.75 15.36 -11.84
CA ARG A 343 26.84 15.46 -10.37
C ARG A 343 27.16 14.12 -9.73
N THR A 344 26.46 13.06 -10.10
CA THR A 344 26.72 11.71 -9.58
C THR A 344 28.14 11.23 -9.91
N ARG A 345 28.66 11.54 -11.10
CA ARG A 345 30.07 11.21 -11.46
C ARG A 345 31.08 12.00 -10.63
N ALA A 346 30.84 13.29 -10.40
CA ALA A 346 31.72 14.13 -9.58
C ALA A 346 31.76 13.64 -8.13
N ASP A 347 30.60 13.32 -7.55
CA ASP A 347 30.49 12.77 -6.19
C ASP A 347 31.21 11.41 -6.07
N ALA A 348 31.09 10.55 -7.09
CA ALA A 348 31.78 9.26 -7.14
C ALA A 348 33.30 9.38 -7.31
N ALA A 349 33.80 10.45 -7.94
CA ALA A 349 35.24 10.70 -8.09
C ALA A 349 35.88 11.33 -6.84
N ALA A 350 35.06 11.84 -5.90
CA ALA A 350 35.52 12.46 -4.66
C ALA A 350 35.60 11.48 -3.46
N LEU A 351 35.12 10.25 -3.64
CA LEU A 351 35.19 9.12 -2.70
C LEU A 351 36.38 8.22 -3.04
#